data_AF-A0A920V2I7-F1
#
_entry.id   AF-A0A920V2I7-F1
#
_cell.length_a   1.000
_cell.length_b   1.000
_cell.length_c   1.000
_cell.angle_alpha   90.00
_cell.angle_beta   90.00
_cell.angle_gamma   90.00
#
_symmetry.space_group_name_H-M   'P 1'
#
loop_
_entity.id
_entity.type
_entity.pdbx_description
1 polymer ?
#
loop_
_entity_poly.entity_id
_entity_poly.type
_entity_poly.pdbx_seq_one_letter_code
_entity_poly.pdbx_strand_id
1 'polypeptide(L)'
;MPCGRTPFCPGFRAAQTGNPRVDSGKRRCFGHPHSGRTSIVIPLFHGWTGWYTKGMDRGRNSILSAGGGLGVVALILMSSPSTADDGVEFFERRVRPLLAKRCFSCHGPKKQEGGLRLDIRGGATKGGESGPSLVTGKPKQSLMITAVRRTGELKMPPVKPLSASEISVLVKWIADGAVWPASEKGLPAHSGGITDDDRRFWSFQPLNATPPPPVKNAQWCRSPVDRFVLARMEAAGLTPAKPADRRTLIRRATLDLTGLPPTPQQVARFVDDDTPGAFARLVDELLASPAYGARWGRHWLDVVRYCDSRDARHTGQPYDVNEAPGGTATG
;
A
#
# COMPACT_ATOMS: atom_id res chain seq x y z
N MET A 1 15.50 18.48 48.34
CA MET A 1 16.42 19.64 48.25
C MET A 1 17.07 19.80 49.63
N PRO A 2 18.35 20.21 49.75
CA PRO A 2 19.27 20.83 48.77
C PRO A 2 20.33 19.82 48.26
N CYS A 3 20.78 19.86 47.00
CA CYS A 3 21.71 20.80 46.34
C CYS A 3 23.12 20.83 46.96
N GLY A 4 24.09 20.26 46.22
CA GLY A 4 25.52 20.38 46.50
C GLY A 4 26.35 19.77 45.37
N ARG A 5 26.87 20.65 44.50
CA ARG A 5 27.72 20.37 43.33
C ARG A 5 29.11 19.89 43.72
N THR A 6 29.79 19.22 42.76
CA THR A 6 31.17 19.45 42.24
C THR A 6 31.83 18.10 41.85
N PRO A 7 32.96 18.08 41.12
CA PRO A 7 33.32 18.87 39.94
C PRO A 7 33.83 18.00 38.77
N PHE A 8 33.89 18.65 37.60
CA PHE A 8 34.68 18.30 36.43
C PHE A 8 36.17 18.12 36.78
N CYS A 9 36.83 17.15 36.16
CA CYS A 9 38.29 17.13 35.98
C CYS A 9 38.65 16.69 34.55
N PRO A 10 39.78 17.18 33.98
CA PRO A 10 39.96 17.31 32.54
C PRO A 10 41.05 16.42 31.96
N GLY A 11 41.04 16.32 30.62
CA GLY A 11 42.25 16.20 29.80
C GLY A 11 42.65 14.79 29.37
N PHE A 12 42.72 14.57 28.05
CA PHE A 12 43.93 14.03 27.44
C PHE A 12 44.00 14.40 25.94
N ARG A 13 45.15 14.99 25.58
CA ARG A 13 45.62 15.35 24.23
C ARG A 13 46.19 14.11 23.54
N ALA A 14 46.03 14.02 22.21
CA ALA A 14 46.96 13.45 21.21
C ALA A 14 46.14 13.13 19.94
N ALA A 15 46.61 13.21 18.69
CA ALA A 15 47.82 13.72 18.07
C ALA A 15 47.50 13.82 16.56
N GLN A 16 48.03 14.85 15.89
CA GLN A 16 48.05 14.95 14.43
C GLN A 16 49.11 14.01 13.87
N THR A 17 48.73 13.10 12.98
CA THR A 17 49.55 12.52 11.89
C THR A 17 48.54 12.09 10.81
N GLY A 18 48.61 12.57 9.58
CA GLY A 18 49.57 12.15 8.56
C GLY A 18 48.83 11.34 7.50
N ASN A 19 48.32 12.00 6.45
CA ASN A 19 47.61 11.40 5.32
C ASN A 19 48.60 10.82 4.29
N PRO A 20 48.52 9.53 3.90
CA PRO A 20 49.20 9.05 2.71
C PRO A 20 48.24 8.99 1.50
N ARG A 21 48.64 9.75 0.47
CA ARG A 21 48.16 9.62 -0.92
C ARG A 21 48.26 8.17 -1.39
N VAL A 22 47.22 7.67 -2.05
CA VAL A 22 47.31 6.46 -2.88
C VAL A 22 46.90 6.78 -4.31
N ASP A 23 47.74 6.24 -5.18
CA ASP A 23 48.06 6.55 -6.56
C ASP A 23 47.00 6.08 -7.57
N SER A 24 46.84 6.88 -8.62
CA SER A 24 45.98 6.66 -9.78
C SER A 24 46.61 5.64 -10.76
N GLY A 25 46.32 4.36 -10.56
CA GLY A 25 46.74 3.28 -11.44
C GLY A 25 45.66 2.84 -12.45
N LYS A 26 45.71 3.40 -13.67
CA LYS A 26 44.99 2.87 -14.86
C LYS A 26 45.39 1.41 -15.11
N ARG A 27 44.42 0.50 -15.26
CA ARG A 27 44.64 -0.77 -16.00
C ARG A 27 43.61 -0.95 -17.11
N ARG A 28 44.16 -1.13 -18.31
CA ARG A 28 43.48 -1.37 -19.58
C ARG A 28 43.09 -2.83 -19.76
N CYS A 29 42.09 -2.96 -20.62
CA CYS A 29 41.41 -4.11 -21.19
C CYS A 29 42.31 -5.27 -21.66
N PHE A 30 41.78 -6.49 -21.55
CA PHE A 30 41.96 -7.58 -22.51
C PHE A 30 40.61 -8.26 -22.76
N GLY A 31 40.32 -8.55 -24.02
CA GLY A 31 39.03 -9.07 -24.49
C GLY A 31 39.07 -10.48 -25.09
N HIS A 32 37.85 -11.02 -25.21
CA HIS A 32 37.35 -12.09 -26.10
C HIS A 32 37.77 -13.56 -25.86
N PRO A 33 36.97 -14.58 -26.31
CA PRO A 33 35.85 -14.53 -27.27
C PRO A 33 34.53 -15.24 -26.88
N HIS A 34 33.59 -15.12 -27.82
CA HIS A 34 32.21 -15.59 -27.95
C HIS A 34 31.89 -17.06 -27.60
N SER A 35 30.68 -17.32 -27.07
CA SER A 35 29.69 -18.25 -27.68
C SER A 35 28.35 -18.28 -26.91
N GLY A 36 27.23 -18.41 -27.64
CA GLY A 36 26.01 -19.06 -27.12
C GLY A 36 24.90 -18.19 -26.51
N ARG A 37 24.20 -17.36 -27.31
CA ARG A 37 22.85 -16.89 -26.96
C ARG A 37 21.82 -17.95 -27.36
N THR A 38 21.32 -18.70 -26.39
CA THR A 38 20.04 -19.41 -26.50
C THR A 38 18.94 -18.52 -25.92
N SER A 39 18.07 -18.01 -26.79
CA SER A 39 16.86 -17.29 -26.42
C SER A 39 15.85 -18.26 -25.78
N ILE A 40 15.66 -18.16 -24.47
CA ILE A 40 14.53 -18.80 -23.78
C ILE A 40 13.39 -17.78 -23.75
N VAL A 41 12.33 -18.11 -24.49
CA VAL A 41 11.06 -17.40 -24.50
C VAL A 41 10.35 -17.66 -23.18
N ILE A 42 10.11 -16.62 -22.39
CA ILE A 42 9.31 -16.65 -21.17
C ILE A 42 7.85 -16.34 -21.57
N PRO A 43 6.91 -17.30 -21.49
CA PRO A 43 5.50 -16.95 -21.60
C PRO A 43 5.01 -16.32 -20.30
N LEU A 44 4.56 -15.06 -20.41
CA LEU A 44 3.84 -14.32 -19.38
C LEU A 44 2.49 -15.00 -19.10
N PHE A 45 2.42 -15.78 -18.03
CA PHE A 45 1.15 -16.28 -17.50
C PHE A 45 0.34 -15.13 -16.91
N HIS A 46 -0.70 -14.73 -17.66
CA HIS A 46 -1.83 -13.95 -17.18
C HIS A 46 -2.80 -14.85 -16.40
N GLY A 47 -3.48 -14.29 -15.40
CA GLY A 47 -4.83 -14.72 -15.05
C GLY A 47 -4.96 -15.61 -13.82
N TRP A 48 -4.84 -14.99 -12.63
CA TRP A 48 -5.40 -15.53 -11.38
C TRP A 48 -6.81 -14.95 -11.21
N THR A 49 -7.81 -15.61 -11.81
CA THR A 49 -9.23 -15.37 -11.52
C THR A 49 -9.97 -16.70 -11.69
N GLY A 50 -10.60 -17.22 -10.62
CA GLY A 50 -11.38 -18.45 -10.72
C GLY A 50 -11.63 -19.20 -9.42
N TRP A 51 -12.16 -18.54 -8.40
CA TRP A 51 -12.79 -19.22 -7.25
C TRP A 51 -14.23 -18.74 -7.17
N TYR A 52 -15.16 -19.46 -7.80
CA TYR A 52 -16.58 -19.60 -7.41
C TYR A 52 -17.31 -20.45 -8.47
N THR A 53 -17.30 -21.77 -8.31
CA THR A 53 -18.38 -22.60 -8.84
C THR A 53 -18.75 -23.67 -7.82
N LYS A 54 -19.93 -23.45 -7.25
CA LYS A 54 -20.70 -24.34 -6.41
C LYS A 54 -21.12 -25.53 -7.26
N GLY A 55 -20.83 -26.73 -6.79
CA GLY A 55 -21.27 -27.98 -7.43
C GLY A 55 -22.79 -28.03 -7.53
N MET A 56 -23.28 -28.38 -8.72
CA MET A 56 -24.59 -28.98 -8.89
C MET A 56 -24.43 -30.19 -9.79
N ASP A 57 -24.81 -31.31 -9.19
CA ASP A 57 -24.73 -32.67 -9.67
C ASP A 57 -26.07 -33.02 -10.34
N ARG A 58 -26.00 -33.97 -11.29
CA ARG A 58 -27.10 -34.72 -11.96
C ARG A 58 -27.91 -34.02 -13.06
N GLY A 59 -27.90 -34.67 -14.22
CA GLY A 59 -28.96 -34.52 -15.24
C GLY A 59 -28.52 -34.88 -16.65
N ARG A 60 -28.04 -36.11 -16.88
CA ARG A 60 -27.92 -36.66 -18.25
C ARG A 60 -29.33 -36.86 -18.81
N ASN A 61 -29.68 -36.11 -19.85
CA ASN A 61 -30.72 -36.53 -20.80
C ASN A 61 -30.21 -36.27 -22.23
N SER A 62 -29.96 -37.38 -22.91
CA SER A 62 -29.62 -37.47 -24.32
C SER A 62 -30.89 -37.20 -25.14
N ILE A 63 -30.86 -36.23 -26.05
CA ILE A 63 -31.82 -36.13 -27.14
C ILE A 63 -31.03 -35.97 -28.44
N LEU A 64 -31.02 -37.03 -29.23
CA LEU A 64 -30.73 -36.95 -30.66
C LEU A 64 -31.87 -36.20 -31.35
N SER A 65 -31.56 -35.23 -32.19
CA SER A 65 -32.31 -35.00 -33.44
C SER A 65 -31.47 -34.20 -34.43
N ALA A 66 -31.31 -34.80 -35.61
CA ALA A 66 -30.78 -34.19 -36.81
C ALA A 66 -31.81 -33.22 -37.42
N GLY A 67 -31.33 -32.21 -38.13
CA GLY A 67 -32.17 -31.34 -38.95
C GLY A 67 -31.46 -30.06 -39.36
N GLY A 68 -31.05 -29.99 -40.62
CA GLY A 68 -30.47 -28.79 -41.22
C GLY A 68 -31.50 -27.67 -41.41
N GLY A 69 -31.01 -26.44 -41.52
CA GLY A 69 -31.84 -25.30 -41.89
C GLY A 69 -31.16 -23.95 -41.64
N LEU A 70 -30.72 -23.34 -42.74
CA LEU A 70 -30.67 -21.88 -43.00
C LEU A 70 -29.99 -20.99 -41.96
N GLY A 71 -28.76 -20.57 -42.29
CA GLY A 71 -28.02 -19.54 -41.58
C GLY A 71 -28.72 -18.18 -41.65
N VAL A 72 -29.27 -17.74 -40.53
CA VAL A 72 -29.56 -16.33 -40.25
C VAL A 72 -28.32 -15.75 -39.58
N VAL A 73 -27.55 -14.95 -40.31
CA VAL A 73 -26.48 -14.13 -39.71
C VAL A 73 -27.17 -12.99 -38.97
N ALA A 74 -27.52 -13.24 -37.71
CA ALA A 74 -27.95 -12.20 -36.78
C ALA A 74 -26.73 -11.35 -36.40
N LEU A 75 -26.65 -10.14 -36.94
CA LEU A 75 -25.68 -9.14 -36.54
C LEU A 75 -26.07 -8.65 -35.13
N ILE A 76 -25.66 -9.39 -34.09
CA ILE A 76 -25.81 -8.96 -32.70
C ILE A 76 -24.82 -7.80 -32.50
N LEU A 77 -25.35 -6.58 -32.49
CA LEU A 77 -24.68 -5.42 -31.91
C LEU A 77 -24.33 -5.76 -30.46
N MET A 78 -23.08 -6.17 -30.23
CA MET A 78 -22.49 -6.31 -28.91
C MET A 78 -22.40 -4.91 -28.29
N SER A 79 -23.49 -4.43 -27.70
CA SER A 79 -23.42 -3.35 -26.73
C SER A 79 -22.64 -3.87 -25.53
N SER A 80 -21.33 -3.58 -25.49
CA SER A 80 -20.51 -3.85 -24.32
C SER A 80 -21.20 -3.21 -23.10
N PRO A 81 -21.61 -3.97 -22.08
CA PRO A 81 -22.03 -3.38 -20.84
C PRO A 81 -20.81 -2.68 -20.27
N SER A 82 -20.86 -1.35 -20.14
CA SER A 82 -19.94 -0.63 -19.25
C SER A 82 -20.11 -1.29 -17.89
N THR A 83 -19.09 -1.99 -17.42
CA THR A 83 -19.18 -2.76 -16.19
C THR A 83 -19.46 -1.76 -15.07
N ALA A 84 -20.35 -2.12 -14.13
CA ALA A 84 -20.63 -1.31 -12.96
C ALA A 84 -19.33 -1.00 -12.16
N ASP A 85 -18.31 -1.83 -12.33
CA ASP A 85 -16.97 -1.70 -11.74
C ASP A 85 -16.23 -0.44 -12.24
N ASP A 86 -16.24 -0.17 -13.55
CA ASP A 86 -15.59 1.01 -14.15
C ASP A 86 -16.23 2.33 -13.66
N GLY A 87 -17.56 2.33 -13.48
CA GLY A 87 -18.31 3.48 -12.98
C GLY A 87 -18.01 3.78 -11.50
N VAL A 88 -17.87 2.73 -10.68
CA VAL A 88 -17.50 2.87 -9.27
C VAL A 88 -16.06 3.35 -9.13
N GLU A 89 -15.11 2.81 -9.91
CA GLU A 89 -13.73 3.28 -9.92
C GLU A 89 -13.62 4.75 -10.34
N PHE A 90 -14.34 5.15 -11.39
CA PHE A 90 -14.37 6.54 -11.83
C PHE A 90 -14.90 7.47 -10.74
N PHE A 91 -15.96 7.06 -10.04
CA PHE A 91 -16.48 7.82 -8.92
C PHE A 91 -15.44 7.98 -7.80
N GLU A 92 -14.82 6.88 -7.35
CA GLU A 92 -13.86 6.90 -6.24
C GLU A 92 -12.58 7.68 -6.56
N ARG A 93 -12.05 7.55 -7.79
CA ARG A 93 -10.80 8.21 -8.17
C ARG A 93 -10.95 9.64 -8.63
N ARG A 94 -12.09 10.00 -9.24
CA ARG A 94 -12.25 11.29 -9.95
C ARG A 94 -13.33 12.18 -9.33
N VAL A 95 -14.47 11.62 -8.97
CA VAL A 95 -15.64 12.39 -8.54
C VAL A 95 -15.59 12.67 -7.04
N ARG A 96 -15.42 11.64 -6.20
CA ARG A 96 -15.42 11.76 -4.75
C ARG A 96 -14.33 12.74 -4.24
N PRO A 97 -13.08 12.71 -4.72
CA PRO A 97 -12.06 13.67 -4.30
C PRO A 97 -12.40 15.10 -4.72
N LEU A 98 -13.03 15.27 -5.90
CA LEU A 98 -13.47 16.58 -6.39
C LEU A 98 -14.59 17.16 -5.51
N LEU A 99 -15.61 16.35 -5.21
CA LEU A 99 -16.70 16.76 -4.31
C LEU A 99 -16.17 17.06 -2.89
N ALA A 100 -15.25 16.25 -2.39
CA ALA A 100 -14.62 16.48 -1.08
C ALA A 100 -13.86 17.80 -1.03
N LYS A 101 -13.08 18.11 -2.07
CA LYS A 101 -12.26 19.32 -2.13
C LYS A 101 -13.07 20.58 -2.40
N ARG A 102 -14.15 20.49 -3.19
CA ARG A 102 -14.85 21.67 -3.74
C ARG A 102 -16.26 21.90 -3.19
N CYS A 103 -16.90 20.88 -2.61
CA CYS A 103 -18.32 20.93 -2.30
C CYS A 103 -18.64 20.69 -0.82
N PHE A 104 -17.93 19.78 -0.13
CA PHE A 104 -18.33 19.34 1.21
C PHE A 104 -18.17 20.37 2.32
N SER A 105 -17.35 21.42 2.11
CA SER A 105 -17.26 22.52 3.08
C SER A 105 -18.59 23.25 3.27
N CYS A 106 -19.43 23.28 2.24
CA CYS A 106 -20.73 23.98 2.22
C CYS A 106 -21.94 23.02 2.12
N HIS A 107 -21.77 21.84 1.53
CA HIS A 107 -22.82 20.85 1.27
C HIS A 107 -22.48 19.47 1.85
N GLY A 108 -21.93 19.45 3.06
CA GLY A 108 -21.53 18.25 3.79
C GLY A 108 -22.30 18.07 5.10
N PRO A 109 -21.87 17.14 5.97
CA PRO A 109 -22.60 16.86 7.21
C PRO A 109 -22.62 18.04 8.19
N LYS A 110 -21.55 18.85 8.21
CA LYS A 110 -21.38 19.99 9.14
C LYS A 110 -22.09 21.26 8.66
N LYS A 111 -22.29 21.43 7.36
CA LYS A 111 -22.90 22.62 6.74
C LYS A 111 -23.67 22.20 5.50
N GLN A 112 -24.93 22.65 5.40
CA GLN A 112 -25.89 22.24 4.37
C GLN A 112 -26.52 23.47 3.74
N GLU A 113 -25.73 24.26 3.02
CA GLU A 113 -26.25 25.44 2.33
C GLU A 113 -27.34 25.03 1.33
N GLY A 114 -28.49 25.73 1.37
CA GLY A 114 -29.67 25.40 0.58
C GLY A 114 -30.24 24.00 0.87
N GLY A 115 -29.99 23.43 2.05
CA GLY A 115 -30.44 22.09 2.42
C GLY A 115 -29.77 20.95 1.64
N LEU A 116 -28.71 21.23 0.88
CA LEU A 116 -28.09 20.27 -0.03
C LEU A 116 -26.96 19.47 0.66
N ARG A 117 -26.96 18.15 0.43
CA ARG A 117 -25.94 17.19 0.89
C ARG A 117 -25.33 16.47 -0.30
N LEU A 118 -24.05 16.69 -0.58
CA LEU A 118 -23.33 16.06 -1.70
C LEU A 118 -22.41 14.91 -1.29
N ASP A 119 -22.23 14.69 0.02
CA ASP A 119 -21.43 13.60 0.57
C ASP A 119 -22.14 12.25 0.56
N ILE A 120 -23.49 12.22 0.57
CA ILE A 120 -24.35 11.03 0.62
C ILE A 120 -25.27 10.91 -0.61
N ARG A 121 -25.61 9.68 -1.05
CA ARG A 121 -26.22 9.44 -2.37
C ARG A 121 -27.63 9.99 -2.41
N GLY A 122 -28.37 9.63 -1.37
CA GLY A 122 -29.74 10.08 -1.17
C GLY A 122 -29.81 11.60 -1.08
N GLY A 123 -28.85 12.24 -0.42
CA GLY A 123 -28.78 13.71 -0.34
C GLY A 123 -28.54 14.36 -1.70
N ALA A 124 -27.58 13.84 -2.48
CA ALA A 124 -27.27 14.42 -3.78
C ALA A 124 -28.43 14.26 -4.77
N THR A 125 -29.11 13.11 -4.72
CA THR A 125 -30.24 12.80 -5.61
C THR A 125 -31.51 13.55 -5.21
N LYS A 126 -31.83 13.60 -3.89
CA LYS A 126 -32.95 14.39 -3.36
C LYS A 126 -32.78 15.87 -3.65
N GLY A 127 -31.54 16.35 -3.57
CA GLY A 127 -31.22 17.76 -3.73
C GLY A 127 -31.57 18.60 -2.51
N GLY A 128 -31.64 19.91 -2.72
CA GLY A 128 -31.87 20.91 -1.68
C GLY A 128 -33.21 21.62 -1.83
N GLU A 129 -33.32 22.82 -1.26
CA GLU A 129 -34.50 23.69 -1.33
C GLU A 129 -34.86 24.07 -2.77
N SER A 130 -33.87 24.13 -3.67
CA SER A 130 -34.07 24.38 -5.10
C SER A 130 -34.50 23.14 -5.91
N GLY A 131 -34.71 21.99 -5.25
CA GLY A 131 -35.04 20.72 -5.88
C GLY A 131 -33.83 19.80 -6.15
N PRO A 132 -34.01 18.73 -6.95
CA PRO A 132 -33.00 17.71 -7.20
C PRO A 132 -31.69 18.30 -7.74
N SER A 133 -30.56 17.99 -7.09
CA SER A 133 -29.28 18.56 -7.52
C SER A 133 -28.75 17.93 -8.80
N LEU A 134 -29.10 16.67 -9.05
CA LEU A 134 -28.71 15.93 -10.24
C LEU A 134 -29.85 15.05 -10.75
N VAL A 135 -29.90 14.93 -12.08
CA VAL A 135 -30.78 14.02 -12.79
C VAL A 135 -29.91 12.99 -13.51
N THR A 136 -30.02 11.74 -13.09
CA THR A 136 -29.25 10.61 -13.62
C THR A 136 -29.34 10.53 -15.15
N GLY A 137 -28.19 10.45 -15.82
CA GLY A 137 -28.08 10.40 -17.29
C GLY A 137 -28.34 11.73 -18.01
N LYS A 138 -28.74 12.79 -17.29
CA LYS A 138 -29.19 14.05 -17.91
C LYS A 138 -28.42 15.26 -17.36
N PRO A 139 -27.11 15.42 -17.67
CA PRO A 139 -26.29 16.48 -17.11
C PRO A 139 -26.79 17.90 -17.43
N LYS A 140 -27.46 18.11 -18.57
CA LYS A 140 -28.04 19.42 -18.94
C LYS A 140 -29.26 19.80 -18.08
N GLN A 141 -29.94 18.81 -17.47
CA GLN A 141 -31.11 19.02 -16.60
C GLN A 141 -30.72 19.02 -15.11
N SER A 142 -29.46 18.73 -14.80
CA SER A 142 -28.95 18.70 -13.42
C SER A 142 -28.59 20.09 -12.92
N LEU A 143 -29.25 20.54 -11.85
CA LEU A 143 -29.00 21.85 -11.23
C LEU A 143 -27.54 22.03 -10.80
N MET A 144 -26.87 20.97 -10.35
CA MET A 144 -25.45 20.99 -10.01
C MET A 144 -24.60 21.46 -11.18
N ILE A 145 -24.89 21.01 -12.41
CA ILE A 145 -24.13 21.40 -13.60
C ILE A 145 -24.40 22.86 -13.95
N THR A 146 -25.66 23.31 -13.88
CA THR A 146 -26.02 24.71 -14.08
C THR A 146 -25.31 25.61 -13.06
N ALA A 147 -25.29 25.19 -11.79
CA ALA A 147 -24.68 25.92 -10.70
C ALA A 147 -23.17 26.06 -10.88
N VAL A 148 -22.44 24.96 -11.15
CA VAL A 148 -20.97 24.99 -11.33
C VAL A 148 -20.53 25.66 -12.62
N ARG A 149 -21.39 25.69 -13.65
CA ARG A 149 -21.18 26.47 -14.88
C ARG A 149 -21.56 27.94 -14.73
N ARG A 150 -22.32 28.29 -13.69
CA ARG A 150 -22.81 29.64 -13.39
C ARG A 150 -23.63 30.26 -14.52
N THR A 151 -24.38 29.45 -15.27
CA THR A 151 -25.17 29.85 -16.45
C THR A 151 -26.60 30.29 -16.13
N GLY A 152 -27.05 30.15 -14.88
CA GLY A 152 -28.38 30.58 -14.42
C GLY A 152 -28.31 31.48 -13.19
N GLU A 153 -29.45 31.66 -12.52
CA GLU A 153 -29.53 32.44 -11.27
C GLU A 153 -28.76 31.77 -10.12
N LEU A 154 -28.85 30.44 -10.02
CA LEU A 154 -28.06 29.66 -9.08
C LEU A 154 -26.60 29.56 -9.57
N LYS A 155 -25.66 30.12 -8.80
CA LYS A 155 -24.23 30.14 -9.13
C LYS A 155 -23.40 29.58 -7.97
N MET A 156 -22.67 28.50 -8.24
CA MET A 156 -21.76 27.85 -7.29
C MET A 156 -20.43 27.52 -7.98
N PRO A 157 -19.34 27.30 -7.24
CA PRO A 157 -19.16 27.63 -5.82
C PRO A 157 -19.17 29.15 -5.58
N PRO A 158 -19.41 29.62 -4.35
CA PRO A 158 -19.52 31.04 -4.05
C PRO A 158 -18.17 31.76 -4.12
N VAL A 159 -17.07 31.02 -3.93
CA VAL A 159 -15.72 31.59 -3.82
C VAL A 159 -14.96 31.55 -5.15
N LYS A 160 -14.58 30.36 -5.62
CA LYS A 160 -13.71 30.18 -6.80
C LYS A 160 -14.29 29.16 -7.79
N PRO A 161 -14.60 29.54 -9.04
CA PRO A 161 -15.13 28.63 -10.05
C PRO A 161 -14.27 27.38 -10.25
N LEU A 162 -14.93 26.27 -10.60
CA LEU A 162 -14.26 25.05 -11.04
C LEU A 162 -13.61 25.26 -12.41
N SER A 163 -12.53 24.55 -12.69
CA SER A 163 -11.96 24.52 -14.04
C SER A 163 -12.89 23.77 -15.01
N ALA A 164 -12.71 24.00 -16.31
CA ALA A 164 -13.44 23.24 -17.34
C ALA A 164 -13.22 21.72 -17.22
N SER A 165 -12.02 21.29 -16.79
CA SER A 165 -11.71 19.88 -16.55
C SER A 165 -12.38 19.31 -15.30
N GLU A 166 -12.55 20.09 -14.24
CA GLU A 166 -13.31 19.65 -13.05
C GLU A 166 -14.81 19.54 -13.39
N ILE A 167 -15.36 20.49 -14.16
CA ILE A 167 -16.75 20.45 -14.63
C ILE A 167 -16.99 19.24 -15.55
N SER A 168 -16.05 18.91 -16.44
CA SER A 168 -16.22 17.77 -17.36
C SER A 168 -16.28 16.43 -16.63
N VAL A 169 -15.57 16.27 -15.51
CA VAL A 169 -15.66 15.09 -14.63
C VAL A 169 -17.08 14.93 -14.08
N LEU A 170 -17.70 16.01 -13.59
CA LEU A 170 -19.06 15.97 -13.06
C LEU A 170 -20.10 15.70 -14.16
N VAL A 171 -19.92 16.32 -15.33
CA VAL A 171 -20.79 16.11 -16.49
C VAL A 171 -20.74 14.66 -16.96
N LYS A 172 -19.53 14.11 -17.11
CA LYS A 172 -19.34 12.71 -17.50
C LYS A 172 -19.97 11.77 -16.48
N TRP A 173 -19.67 11.97 -15.20
CA TRP A 173 -20.22 11.14 -14.13
C TRP A 173 -21.75 11.10 -14.15
N ILE A 174 -22.42 12.25 -14.30
CA ILE A 174 -23.89 12.28 -14.40
C ILE A 174 -24.38 11.58 -15.69
N ALA A 175 -23.72 11.82 -16.82
CA ALA A 175 -24.08 11.19 -18.09
C ALA A 175 -23.98 9.66 -18.03
N ASP A 176 -22.98 9.14 -17.33
CA ASP A 176 -22.74 7.71 -17.12
C ASP A 176 -23.69 7.09 -16.08
N GLY A 177 -24.77 7.78 -15.71
CA GLY A 177 -25.77 7.26 -14.77
C GLY A 177 -25.50 7.58 -13.30
N ALA A 178 -24.62 8.56 -13.03
CA ALA A 178 -24.31 9.01 -11.67
C ALA A 178 -23.98 7.85 -10.72
N VAL A 179 -23.24 6.85 -11.23
CA VAL A 179 -22.89 5.62 -10.51
C VAL A 179 -22.17 5.97 -9.21
N TRP A 180 -22.69 5.44 -8.11
CA TRP A 180 -22.12 5.51 -6.77
C TRP A 180 -21.86 4.08 -6.28
N PRO A 181 -20.84 3.87 -5.43
CA PRO A 181 -20.70 2.60 -4.74
C PRO A 181 -21.95 2.31 -3.91
N ALA A 182 -22.27 1.04 -3.73
CA ALA A 182 -23.48 0.58 -3.05
C ALA A 182 -23.58 1.05 -1.57
N SER A 183 -22.51 1.60 -0.99
CA SER A 183 -22.57 2.25 0.32
C SER A 183 -23.34 3.58 0.23
N GLU A 184 -24.60 3.58 0.64
CA GLU A 184 -25.46 4.78 0.72
C GLU A 184 -24.99 5.79 1.78
N LYS A 185 -24.21 5.32 2.74
CA LYS A 185 -23.49 6.16 3.69
C LYS A 185 -22.42 6.88 2.88
N GLY A 186 -22.46 8.21 2.92
CA GLY A 186 -21.46 9.06 2.31
C GLY A 186 -20.06 8.72 2.79
N LEU A 187 -19.04 9.45 2.31
CA LEU A 187 -17.74 9.42 3.00
C LEU A 187 -18.06 9.49 4.50
N PRO A 188 -17.75 8.45 5.30
CA PRO A 188 -18.04 8.52 6.71
C PRO A 188 -17.37 9.81 7.15
N ALA A 189 -18.19 10.77 7.58
CA ALA A 189 -17.65 11.80 8.41
C ALA A 189 -16.83 11.02 9.44
N HIS A 190 -15.57 11.39 9.65
CA HIS A 190 -14.87 10.99 10.87
C HIS A 190 -15.56 11.67 12.08
N SER A 191 -16.89 11.60 12.15
CA SER A 191 -17.73 11.89 13.30
C SER A 191 -17.80 10.60 14.12
N GLY A 192 -16.73 10.44 14.89
CA GLY A 192 -16.64 9.71 16.15
C GLY A 192 -17.58 8.53 16.38
N GLY A 193 -17.09 7.32 16.09
CA GLY A 193 -17.64 6.10 16.65
C GLY A 193 -16.96 4.86 16.08
N ILE A 194 -16.51 3.95 16.94
CA ILE A 194 -16.14 2.59 16.54
C ILE A 194 -17.46 1.88 16.23
N THR A 195 -17.69 1.56 14.96
CA THR A 195 -18.88 0.82 14.51
C THR A 195 -18.82 -0.64 14.95
N ASP A 196 -19.94 -1.36 14.90
CA ASP A 196 -19.92 -2.80 15.20
C ASP A 196 -19.06 -3.59 14.22
N ASP A 197 -18.93 -3.13 12.98
CA ASP A 197 -18.06 -3.74 11.96
C ASP A 197 -16.59 -3.52 12.31
N ASP A 198 -16.23 -2.32 12.77
CA ASP A 198 -14.89 -2.03 13.29
C ASP A 198 -14.58 -2.92 14.49
N ARG A 199 -15.53 -3.10 15.42
CA ARG A 199 -15.36 -4.00 16.59
C ARG A 199 -15.12 -5.44 16.17
N ARG A 200 -15.65 -5.89 15.03
CA ARG A 200 -15.47 -7.25 14.50
C ARG A 200 -14.11 -7.46 13.82
N PHE A 201 -13.26 -6.43 13.70
CA PHE A 201 -11.92 -6.60 13.18
C PHE A 201 -11.10 -7.56 14.07
N TRP A 202 -10.30 -8.43 13.45
CA TRP A 202 -9.69 -9.59 14.11
C TRP A 202 -8.88 -9.25 15.36
N SER A 203 -8.24 -8.07 15.41
CA SER A 203 -7.41 -7.64 16.54
C SER A 203 -8.20 -7.07 17.71
N PHE A 204 -9.49 -6.80 17.54
CA PHE A 204 -10.40 -6.32 18.60
C PHE A 204 -11.31 -7.40 19.16
N GLN A 205 -11.27 -8.60 18.56
CA GLN A 205 -11.98 -9.76 19.08
C GLN A 205 -11.21 -10.37 20.26
N PRO A 206 -11.92 -10.90 21.28
CA PRO A 206 -11.26 -11.64 22.35
C PRO A 206 -10.48 -12.84 21.78
N LEU A 207 -9.32 -13.10 22.36
CA LEU A 207 -8.50 -14.26 21.97
C LEU A 207 -9.20 -15.55 22.40
N ASN A 208 -9.55 -16.39 21.43
CA ASN A 208 -10.11 -17.72 21.69
C ASN A 208 -8.98 -18.75 21.78
N ALA A 209 -8.96 -19.54 22.85
CA ALA A 209 -8.06 -20.68 22.98
C ALA A 209 -8.44 -21.77 21.97
N THR A 210 -7.75 -21.78 20.83
CA THR A 210 -7.98 -22.76 19.76
C THR A 210 -6.98 -23.92 19.92
N PRO A 211 -7.43 -25.17 20.11
CA PRO A 211 -6.53 -26.30 20.19
C PRO A 211 -5.80 -26.49 18.84
N PRO A 212 -4.50 -26.86 18.85
CA PRO A 212 -3.78 -27.13 17.61
C PRO A 212 -4.42 -28.27 16.81
N PRO A 213 -4.56 -28.14 15.49
CA PRO A 213 -5.22 -29.16 14.69
C PRO A 213 -4.40 -30.46 14.64
N PRO A 214 -5.07 -31.61 14.42
CA PRO A 214 -4.37 -32.85 14.11
C PRO A 214 -3.66 -32.72 12.75
N VAL A 215 -2.46 -33.28 12.67
CA VAL A 215 -1.60 -33.29 11.47
C VAL A 215 -1.01 -34.68 11.29
N LYS A 216 -0.73 -35.07 10.05
CA LYS A 216 -0.13 -36.38 9.75
C LYS A 216 1.33 -36.41 10.18
N ASN A 217 2.10 -35.36 9.88
CA ASN A 217 3.52 -35.30 10.25
C ASN A 217 3.79 -34.45 11.50
N ALA A 218 3.34 -34.93 12.66
CA ALA A 218 3.51 -34.21 13.93
C ALA A 218 4.98 -34.00 14.33
N GLN A 219 5.92 -34.81 13.83
CA GLN A 219 7.36 -34.70 14.13
C GLN A 219 8.01 -33.47 13.48
N TRP A 220 7.43 -32.93 12.41
CA TRP A 220 7.93 -31.71 11.77
C TRP A 220 7.64 -30.45 12.59
N CYS A 221 6.55 -30.45 13.37
CA CYS A 221 6.13 -29.32 14.18
C CYS A 221 7.07 -29.12 15.38
N ARG A 222 7.68 -27.94 15.48
CA ARG A 222 8.53 -27.53 16.62
C ARG A 222 7.73 -26.74 17.66
N SER A 223 6.68 -26.04 17.22
CA SER A 223 5.78 -25.28 18.05
C SER A 223 4.31 -25.64 17.76
N PRO A 224 3.38 -25.32 18.67
CA PRO A 224 1.95 -25.48 18.41
C PRO A 224 1.45 -24.72 17.16
N VAL A 225 2.09 -23.60 16.81
CA VAL A 225 1.76 -22.80 15.62
C VAL A 225 2.02 -23.58 14.33
N ASP A 226 3.09 -24.38 14.29
CA ASP A 226 3.46 -25.16 13.12
C ASP A 226 2.38 -26.18 12.72
N ARG A 227 1.55 -26.63 13.67
CA ARG A 227 0.42 -27.52 13.38
C ARG A 227 -0.64 -26.84 12.53
N PHE A 228 -0.91 -25.56 12.75
CA PHE A 228 -1.87 -24.81 11.92
C PHE A 228 -1.37 -24.63 10.49
N VAL A 229 -0.07 -24.36 10.33
CA VAL A 229 0.56 -24.24 9.01
C VAL A 229 0.56 -25.60 8.31
N LEU A 230 1.03 -26.65 8.98
CA LEU A 230 1.12 -27.99 8.41
C LEU A 230 -0.26 -28.55 8.05
N ALA A 231 -1.29 -28.36 8.88
CA ALA A 231 -2.65 -28.81 8.57
C ALA A 231 -3.18 -28.19 7.27
N ARG A 232 -2.90 -26.89 7.04
CA ARG A 232 -3.28 -26.22 5.78
C ARG A 232 -2.46 -26.73 4.59
N MET A 233 -1.17 -26.99 4.78
CA MET A 233 -0.33 -27.58 3.73
C MET A 233 -0.79 -28.99 3.35
N GLU A 234 -1.04 -29.86 4.34
CA GLU A 234 -1.52 -31.23 4.13
C GLU A 234 -2.89 -31.26 3.43
N ALA A 235 -3.81 -30.37 3.81
CA ALA A 235 -5.11 -30.23 3.15
C ALA A 235 -4.98 -29.75 1.69
N ALA A 236 -3.96 -28.95 1.38
CA ALA A 236 -3.64 -28.49 0.03
C ALA A 236 -2.75 -29.48 -0.75
N GLY A 237 -2.38 -30.63 -0.18
CA GLY A 237 -1.46 -31.59 -0.82
C GLY A 237 -0.02 -31.11 -0.92
N LEU A 238 0.38 -30.11 -0.13
CA LEU A 238 1.72 -29.54 -0.10
C LEU A 238 2.57 -30.18 1.00
N THR A 239 3.87 -30.33 0.72
CA THR A 239 4.86 -30.82 1.69
C THR A 239 5.80 -29.69 2.12
N PRO A 240 6.23 -29.64 3.39
CA PRO A 240 7.22 -28.66 3.84
C PRO A 240 8.52 -28.71 3.04
N ALA A 241 9.07 -27.54 2.74
CA ALA A 241 10.40 -27.43 2.15
C ALA A 241 11.48 -27.90 3.13
N LYS A 242 12.61 -28.38 2.59
CA LYS A 242 13.77 -28.72 3.41
C LYS A 242 14.33 -27.47 4.10
N PRO A 243 14.84 -27.59 5.34
CA PRO A 243 15.56 -26.50 5.97
C PRO A 243 16.73 -26.02 5.10
N ALA A 244 16.97 -24.71 5.10
CA ALA A 244 18.14 -24.15 4.45
C ALA A 244 19.42 -24.62 5.16
N ASP A 245 20.52 -24.76 4.41
CA ASP A 245 21.82 -25.06 4.97
C ASP A 245 22.34 -23.91 5.84
N ARG A 246 23.30 -24.20 6.73
CA ARG A 246 23.81 -23.24 7.72
C ARG A 246 24.41 -21.99 7.07
N ARG A 247 25.13 -22.15 5.95
CA ARG A 247 25.75 -21.02 5.24
C ARG A 247 24.69 -20.10 4.63
N THR A 248 23.62 -20.67 4.08
CA THR A 248 22.46 -19.90 3.61
C THR A 248 21.74 -19.20 4.76
N LEU A 249 21.55 -19.87 5.90
CA LEU A 249 20.86 -19.30 7.07
C LEU A 249 21.57 -18.06 7.63
N ILE A 250 22.89 -18.13 7.88
CA ILE A 250 23.62 -16.96 8.41
C ILE A 250 23.62 -15.80 7.41
N ARG A 251 23.80 -16.07 6.12
CA ARG A 251 23.75 -15.02 5.10
C ARG A 251 22.41 -14.30 5.10
N ARG A 252 21.29 -15.05 5.15
CA ARG A 252 19.94 -14.46 5.21
C ARG A 252 19.74 -13.68 6.50
N ALA A 253 20.02 -14.29 7.66
CA ALA A 253 19.81 -13.66 8.96
C ALA A 253 20.60 -12.34 9.11
N THR A 254 21.88 -12.30 8.74
CA THR A 254 22.68 -11.07 8.83
C THR A 254 22.17 -10.01 7.84
N LEU A 255 21.90 -10.38 6.60
CA LEU A 255 21.34 -9.44 5.61
C LEU A 255 19.93 -8.96 5.97
N ASP A 256 19.13 -9.74 6.68
CA ASP A 256 17.74 -9.41 7.06
C ASP A 256 17.64 -8.66 8.39
N LEU A 257 18.62 -8.81 9.29
CA LEU A 257 18.64 -8.09 10.57
C LEU A 257 19.52 -6.85 10.53
N THR A 258 20.71 -6.91 9.94
CA THR A 258 21.68 -5.80 9.98
C THR A 258 21.86 -5.11 8.63
N GLY A 259 21.48 -5.78 7.54
CA GLY A 259 21.65 -5.26 6.17
C GLY A 259 23.08 -5.41 5.64
N LEU A 260 23.95 -6.08 6.40
CA LEU A 260 25.34 -6.34 6.05
C LEU A 260 25.56 -7.84 5.79
N PRO A 261 26.51 -8.22 4.93
CA PRO A 261 26.90 -9.62 4.81
C PRO A 261 27.66 -10.07 6.08
N PRO A 262 27.59 -11.36 6.46
CA PRO A 262 28.38 -11.89 7.57
C PRO A 262 29.87 -11.92 7.22
N THR A 263 30.74 -11.77 8.23
CA THR A 263 32.19 -11.95 8.03
C THR A 263 32.55 -13.42 7.85
N PRO A 264 33.68 -13.75 7.19
CA PRO A 264 34.13 -15.14 7.07
C PRO A 264 34.26 -15.86 8.42
N GLN A 265 34.70 -15.16 9.46
CA GLN A 265 34.84 -15.69 10.82
C GLN A 265 33.47 -15.99 11.46
N GLN A 266 32.48 -15.12 11.27
CA GLN A 266 31.11 -15.36 11.73
C GLN A 266 30.49 -16.58 11.01
N VAL A 267 30.75 -16.71 9.71
CA VAL A 267 30.30 -17.88 8.93
C VAL A 267 30.93 -19.16 9.46
N ALA A 268 32.26 -19.21 9.62
CA ALA A 268 32.94 -20.40 10.16
C ALA A 268 32.40 -20.77 11.54
N ARG A 269 32.38 -19.81 12.48
CA ARG A 269 31.87 -20.00 13.84
C ARG A 269 30.44 -20.56 13.85
N PHE A 270 29.55 -20.03 13.02
CA PHE A 270 28.17 -20.51 12.98
C PHE A 270 28.02 -21.83 12.24
N VAL A 271 28.77 -22.08 11.18
CA VAL A 271 28.69 -23.34 10.42
C VAL A 271 29.18 -24.51 11.26
N ASP A 272 30.22 -24.29 12.07
CA ASP A 272 30.86 -25.32 12.90
C ASP A 272 30.21 -25.47 14.29
N ASP A 273 29.25 -24.62 14.67
CA ASP A 273 28.54 -24.69 15.96
C ASP A 273 27.38 -25.70 15.93
N ASP A 274 27.65 -26.96 16.23
CA ASP A 274 26.62 -28.02 16.30
C ASP A 274 25.81 -28.06 17.60
N THR A 275 26.02 -27.10 18.50
CA THR A 275 25.29 -27.11 19.77
C THR A 275 23.80 -26.73 19.57
N PRO A 276 22.88 -27.31 20.37
CA PRO A 276 21.47 -26.96 20.30
C PRO A 276 21.24 -25.45 20.44
N GLY A 277 20.39 -24.88 19.58
CA GLY A 277 20.04 -23.46 19.63
C GLY A 277 21.05 -22.49 19.00
N ALA A 278 22.06 -22.97 18.26
CA ALA A 278 23.05 -22.12 17.58
C ALA A 278 22.43 -20.98 16.74
N PHE A 279 21.36 -21.26 16.01
CA PHE A 279 20.69 -20.24 15.20
C PHE A 279 19.99 -19.19 16.05
N ALA A 280 19.39 -19.57 17.19
CA ALA A 280 18.74 -18.61 18.08
C ALA A 280 19.78 -17.65 18.70
N ARG A 281 20.91 -18.17 19.18
CA ARG A 281 22.01 -17.33 19.70
C ARG A 281 22.59 -16.39 18.65
N LEU A 282 22.74 -16.86 17.40
CA LEU A 282 23.15 -15.99 16.30
C LEU A 282 22.15 -14.85 16.10
N VAL A 283 20.84 -15.13 16.12
CA VAL A 283 19.80 -14.10 16.00
C VAL A 283 19.87 -13.11 17.17
N ASP A 284 20.04 -13.58 18.40
CA ASP A 284 20.18 -12.71 19.58
C ASP A 284 21.40 -11.79 19.48
N GLU A 285 22.55 -12.29 19.02
CA GLU A 285 23.76 -11.49 18.76
C GLU A 285 23.53 -10.43 17.68
N LEU A 286 22.83 -10.79 16.60
CA LEU A 286 22.49 -9.86 15.51
C LEU A 286 21.53 -8.77 15.98
N LEU A 287 20.51 -9.12 16.77
CA LEU A 287 19.56 -8.16 17.35
C LEU A 287 20.22 -7.21 18.35
N ALA A 288 21.20 -7.70 19.11
CA ALA A 288 21.97 -6.89 20.07
C ALA A 288 23.00 -5.96 19.39
N SER A 289 23.29 -6.17 18.10
CA SER A 289 24.28 -5.36 17.37
C SER A 289 23.77 -3.94 17.09
N PRO A 290 24.62 -2.90 17.22
CA PRO A 290 24.29 -1.55 16.77
C PRO A 290 23.88 -1.47 15.30
N ALA A 291 24.37 -2.37 14.46
CA ALA A 291 24.02 -2.43 13.04
C ALA A 291 22.52 -2.75 12.80
N TYR A 292 21.91 -3.55 13.67
CA TYR A 292 20.46 -3.79 13.64
C TYR A 292 19.69 -2.48 13.89
N GLY A 293 20.08 -1.74 14.93
CA GLY A 293 19.51 -0.44 15.26
C GLY A 293 19.67 0.58 14.12
N ALA A 294 20.87 0.68 13.52
CA ALA A 294 21.12 1.58 12.39
C ALA A 294 20.23 1.24 11.17
N ARG A 295 20.09 -0.04 10.85
CA ARG A 295 19.27 -0.48 9.72
C ARG A 295 17.80 -0.14 9.90
N TRP A 296 17.23 -0.45 11.07
CA TRP A 296 15.83 -0.12 11.36
C TRP A 296 15.60 1.38 11.55
N GLY A 297 16.58 2.09 12.12
CA GLY A 297 16.58 3.54 12.22
C GLY A 297 16.37 4.19 10.85
N ARG A 298 17.07 3.76 9.80
CA ARG A 298 16.86 4.27 8.44
C ARG A 298 15.41 4.12 7.96
N HIS A 299 14.80 2.94 8.15
CA HIS A 299 13.40 2.73 7.76
C HIS A 299 12.43 3.64 8.52
N TRP A 300 12.67 3.85 9.81
CA TRP A 300 11.88 4.77 10.62
C TRP A 300 12.06 6.22 10.19
N LEU A 301 13.30 6.64 9.94
CA LEU A 301 13.63 7.98 9.46
C LEU A 301 12.97 8.27 8.11
N ASP A 302 12.90 7.28 7.21
CA ASP A 302 12.16 7.40 5.94
C ASP A 302 10.64 7.62 6.18
N VAL A 303 10.04 6.86 7.11
CA VAL A 303 8.60 6.96 7.43
C VAL A 303 8.24 8.33 8.02
N VAL A 304 9.08 8.85 8.91
CA VAL A 304 8.87 10.18 9.51
C VAL A 304 9.33 11.33 8.61
N ARG A 305 9.82 11.01 7.41
CA ARG A 305 10.39 11.98 6.45
C ARG A 305 11.48 12.84 7.08
N TYR A 306 12.33 12.22 7.89
CA TYR A 306 13.46 12.89 8.48
C TYR A 306 14.41 13.33 7.37
N CYS A 307 14.69 14.63 7.33
CA CYS A 307 15.72 15.23 6.50
C CYS A 307 16.56 16.14 7.38
N ASP A 308 17.89 15.98 7.39
CA ASP A 308 18.81 16.91 8.08
C ASP A 308 18.79 18.33 7.47
N SER A 309 18.17 18.50 6.29
CA SER A 309 17.92 19.81 5.70
C SER A 309 16.67 20.45 6.33
N ARG A 310 16.84 21.60 6.98
CA ARG A 310 15.72 22.49 7.33
C ARG A 310 14.86 22.75 6.10
N ASP A 311 13.59 22.38 6.14
CA ASP A 311 12.63 22.79 5.11
C ASP A 311 12.37 24.30 5.25
N ALA A 312 13.08 25.10 4.44
CA ALA A 312 12.91 26.55 4.33
C ALA A 312 11.47 26.96 3.95
N ARG A 313 10.59 26.03 3.56
CA ARG A 313 9.21 26.33 3.16
C ARG A 313 8.29 26.75 4.31
N HIS A 314 8.69 26.59 5.57
CA HIS A 314 7.84 26.99 6.71
C HIS A 314 8.15 28.36 7.31
N THR A 315 9.28 28.99 6.99
CA THR A 315 9.70 30.26 7.61
C THR A 315 9.89 31.41 6.62
N GLY A 316 9.74 31.18 5.32
CA GLY A 316 9.95 32.22 4.30
C GLY A 316 11.39 32.71 4.21
N GLN A 317 12.34 31.99 4.81
CA GLN A 317 13.75 32.34 4.73
C GLN A 317 14.35 31.78 3.44
N PRO A 318 15.11 32.59 2.67
CA PRO A 318 15.82 32.10 1.51
C PRO A 318 16.86 31.05 1.93
N TYR A 319 17.04 30.04 1.07
CA TYR A 319 18.04 28.99 1.25
C TYR A 319 19.43 29.65 1.24
N ASP A 320 20.12 29.70 2.39
CA ASP A 320 21.52 30.11 2.38
C ASP A 320 22.36 28.93 1.89
N VAL A 321 22.74 28.98 0.62
CA VAL A 321 23.59 27.98 -0.03
C VAL A 321 25.05 28.06 0.42
N ASN A 322 25.39 28.95 1.36
CA ASN A 322 26.76 29.18 1.82
C ASN A 322 27.11 28.59 3.18
N GLU A 323 26.26 27.78 3.81
CA GLU A 323 26.69 26.94 4.95
C GLU A 323 27.49 25.73 4.46
N ALA A 324 28.59 25.99 3.74
CA ALA A 324 29.76 25.13 3.84
C ALA A 324 30.33 25.30 5.27
N PRO A 325 30.83 24.24 5.93
CA PRO A 325 31.35 24.35 7.29
C PRO A 325 32.70 25.09 7.25
N GLY A 326 32.63 26.42 7.28
CA GLY A 326 33.78 27.32 7.28
C GLY A 326 33.47 28.47 8.24
N GLY A 327 33.76 28.28 9.54
CA GLY A 327 33.45 29.31 10.51
C GLY A 327 33.91 29.00 11.92
N THR A 328 35.24 29.03 12.10
CA THR A 328 35.95 29.55 13.28
C THR A 328 35.36 29.27 14.67
N ALA A 329 36.06 28.41 15.42
CA ALA A 329 36.07 28.46 16.87
C ALA A 329 36.55 29.84 17.36
N THR A 330 35.71 30.53 18.13
CA THR A 330 36.11 31.65 18.98
C THR A 330 35.25 31.62 20.25
N GLY A 331 35.92 31.52 21.42
CA GLY A 331 35.33 31.75 22.75
C GLY A 331 35.17 30.52 23.60
#